data_AF-S0F2W2-F1
#
_entry.id   AF-S0F2W2-F1
#
_cell.length_a   1.000
_cell.length_b   1.000
_cell.length_c   1.000
_cell.angle_alpha   90.00
_cell.angle_beta   90.00
_cell.angle_gamma   90.00
#
_symmetry.space_group_name_H-M   'P 1'
#
loop_
_entity.id
_entity.type
_entity.pdbx_description
1 polymer ?
#
loop_
_entity_poly.entity_id
_entity_poly.type
_entity_poly.pdbx_seq_one_letter_code
_entity_poly.pdbx_strand_id
1 'polypeptide(L)'
;MQREHLDKVLSSYQHIGNVVYDMTTSSSARDAHSLLRWFLLDMPIVPFLLAFHCTFAALNIHRVTSGRQFWLKTLVLTTFAAFGGSTLANVLSGQPAPLFTVSSNYMMSYVTIAWYVINHSRAARAVLSFRPVLAVLAFGATAAKVRSILSFMDGFVVRFPDAVLGAVVLSGLAGSGGALFVTLEKIVQDGLQTSSDFSNPGWSFKSAYLAACVYYVATDPVGWIAAHAPFATVTFDKEEVRFAVSLALCTHAAFDTLYGRHVNPLYLVEEVLCALTGVRKPIMVEQVPTSLISSDRKEYAGKKDGGARKGKQGEGLRSRKDKARVH
;
A
#
# COMPACT_ATOMS: atom_id res chain seq x y z
N MET A 1 -5.68 16.65 -47.15
CA MET A 1 -4.81 16.60 -45.96
C MET A 1 -5.46 15.93 -44.75
N GLN A 2 -6.67 16.30 -44.31
CA GLN A 2 -7.31 15.66 -43.13
C GLN A 2 -7.63 14.16 -43.29
N ARG A 3 -8.05 13.69 -44.47
CA ARG A 3 -8.33 12.26 -44.71
C ARG A 3 -7.09 11.37 -44.56
N GLU A 4 -5.96 11.83 -45.09
CA GLU A 4 -4.70 11.09 -45.04
C GLU A 4 -4.16 10.91 -43.61
N HIS A 5 -4.44 11.86 -42.71
CA HIS A 5 -4.09 11.74 -41.29
C HIS A 5 -5.01 10.74 -40.56
N LEU A 6 -6.30 10.73 -40.91
CA LEU A 6 -7.26 9.80 -40.33
C LEU A 6 -6.93 8.34 -40.70
N ASP A 7 -6.56 8.11 -41.96
CA ASP A 7 -6.19 6.78 -42.47
C ASP A 7 -4.92 6.24 -41.79
N LYS A 8 -3.92 7.11 -41.53
CA LYS A 8 -2.71 6.74 -40.78
C LYS A 8 -3.02 6.36 -39.32
N VAL A 9 -3.90 7.11 -38.65
CA VAL A 9 -4.32 6.81 -37.28
C VAL A 9 -5.09 5.48 -37.22
N LEU A 10 -6.04 5.26 -38.14
CA LEU A 10 -6.80 4.01 -38.23
C LEU A 10 -5.90 2.80 -38.51
N SER A 11 -4.94 2.93 -39.44
CA SER A 11 -3.98 1.86 -39.72
C SER A 11 -3.09 1.51 -38.52
N SER A 12 -2.74 2.51 -37.69
CA SER A 12 -1.96 2.31 -36.46
C SER A 12 -2.77 1.56 -35.40
N TYR A 13 -4.05 1.90 -35.23
CA TYR A 13 -4.94 1.17 -34.32
C TYR A 13 -5.22 -0.25 -34.79
N GLN A 14 -5.42 -0.47 -36.09
CA GLN A 14 -5.56 -1.81 -36.66
C GLN A 14 -4.28 -2.64 -36.46
N HIS A 15 -3.10 -2.04 -36.63
CA HIS A 15 -1.83 -2.72 -36.40
C HIS A 15 -1.64 -3.10 -34.94
N ILE A 16 -1.92 -2.19 -34.00
CA ILE A 16 -1.90 -2.50 -32.56
C ILE A 16 -2.92 -3.61 -32.24
N GLY A 17 -4.13 -3.54 -32.81
CA GLY A 17 -5.17 -4.55 -32.66
C GLY A 17 -4.71 -5.93 -33.14
N ASN A 18 -4.10 -6.02 -34.32
CA ASN A 18 -3.59 -7.26 -34.88
C ASN A 18 -2.41 -7.81 -34.06
N VAL A 19 -1.50 -6.96 -33.58
CA VAL A 19 -0.39 -7.40 -32.71
C VAL A 19 -0.91 -7.92 -31.36
N VAL A 20 -1.89 -7.26 -30.77
CA VAL A 20 -2.55 -7.74 -29.53
C VAL A 20 -3.31 -9.05 -29.81
N TYR A 21 -3.95 -9.17 -30.97
CA TYR A 21 -4.64 -10.39 -31.38
C TYR A 21 -3.66 -11.56 -31.60
N ASP A 22 -2.55 -11.34 -32.30
CA ASP A 22 -1.51 -12.35 -32.53
C ASP A 22 -0.80 -12.74 -31.23
N MET A 23 -0.54 -11.76 -30.36
CA MET A 23 -0.02 -12.04 -29.02
C MET A 23 -1.00 -12.89 -28.24
N THR A 24 -2.29 -12.53 -28.18
CA THR A 24 -3.31 -13.27 -27.42
C THR A 24 -3.66 -14.65 -28.00
N THR A 25 -3.46 -14.87 -29.30
CA THR A 25 -3.69 -16.15 -29.97
C THR A 25 -2.50 -17.10 -29.91
N SER A 26 -1.29 -16.61 -29.63
CA SER A 26 -0.13 -17.47 -29.37
C SER A 26 -0.42 -18.42 -28.19
N SER A 27 -0.03 -19.70 -28.30
CA SER A 27 -0.20 -20.68 -27.21
C SER A 27 0.45 -20.19 -25.92
N SER A 28 1.64 -19.59 -26.03
CA SER A 28 2.37 -19.04 -24.88
C SER A 28 1.63 -17.93 -24.14
N ALA A 29 0.86 -17.07 -24.82
CA ALA A 29 0.11 -16.02 -24.13
C ALA A 29 -1.15 -16.55 -23.47
N ARG A 30 -1.80 -17.56 -24.04
CA ARG A 30 -2.91 -18.27 -23.39
C ARG A 30 -2.45 -18.98 -22.12
N ASP A 31 -1.27 -19.60 -22.17
CA ASP A 31 -0.63 -20.23 -21.01
C ASP A 31 -0.26 -19.17 -19.95
N ALA A 32 0.30 -18.03 -20.36
CA ALA A 32 0.61 -16.93 -19.44
C ALA A 32 -0.65 -16.32 -18.82
N HIS A 33 -1.70 -16.10 -19.61
CA HIS A 33 -2.97 -15.56 -19.14
C HIS A 33 -3.64 -16.51 -18.13
N SER A 34 -3.73 -17.81 -18.45
CA SER A 34 -4.30 -18.81 -17.55
C SER A 34 -3.50 -18.94 -16.24
N LEU A 35 -2.16 -18.92 -16.31
CA LEU A 35 -1.30 -18.90 -15.13
C LEU A 35 -1.51 -17.65 -14.27
N LEU A 36 -1.58 -16.47 -14.89
CA LEU A 36 -1.84 -15.21 -14.20
C LEU A 36 -3.23 -15.20 -13.57
N ARG A 37 -4.25 -15.71 -14.28
CA ARG A 37 -5.61 -15.82 -13.75
C ARG A 37 -5.65 -16.72 -12.54
N TRP A 38 -5.05 -17.91 -12.64
CA TRP A 38 -4.92 -18.82 -11.52
C TRP A 38 -4.18 -18.18 -10.34
N PHE A 39 -3.07 -17.48 -10.58
CA PHE A 39 -2.33 -16.79 -9.52
C PHE A 39 -3.16 -15.68 -8.86
N LEU A 40 -3.81 -14.84 -9.66
CA LEU A 40 -4.50 -13.64 -9.18
C LEU A 40 -5.87 -13.94 -8.56
N LEU A 41 -6.57 -14.96 -9.02
CA LEU A 41 -7.92 -15.30 -8.56
C LEU A 41 -7.97 -16.54 -7.67
N ASP A 42 -7.28 -17.62 -8.05
CA ASP A 42 -7.50 -18.96 -7.49
C ASP A 42 -6.45 -19.40 -6.48
N MET A 43 -5.21 -18.89 -6.55
CA MET A 43 -4.13 -19.27 -5.64
C MET A 43 -4.56 -19.10 -4.19
N PRO A 44 -4.43 -20.09 -3.29
CA PRO A 44 -4.91 -19.94 -1.93
C PRO A 44 -4.17 -18.82 -1.19
N ILE A 45 -4.91 -18.00 -0.42
CA ILE A 45 -4.32 -16.89 0.33
C ILE A 45 -3.29 -17.41 1.34
N VAL A 46 -3.62 -18.48 2.05
CA VAL A 46 -2.71 -19.20 2.95
C VAL A 46 -2.19 -20.45 2.21
N PRO A 47 -0.87 -20.68 2.15
CA PRO A 47 0.21 -19.94 2.81
C PRO A 47 0.80 -18.78 1.97
N PHE A 48 0.60 -18.77 0.66
CA PHE A 48 1.49 -18.06 -0.27
C PHE A 48 1.29 -16.54 -0.30
N LEU A 49 0.09 -16.08 -0.63
CA LEU A 49 -0.20 -14.64 -0.72
C LEU A 49 -0.07 -13.95 0.65
N LEU A 50 -0.42 -14.67 1.72
CA LEU A 50 -0.24 -14.20 3.09
C LEU A 50 1.25 -13.99 3.42
N ALA A 51 2.12 -14.92 3.04
CA ALA A 51 3.56 -14.77 3.24
C ALA A 51 4.14 -13.57 2.47
N PHE A 52 3.74 -13.36 1.20
CA PHE A 52 4.14 -12.17 0.44
C PHE A 52 3.67 -10.88 1.13
N HIS A 53 2.40 -10.82 1.53
CA HIS A 53 1.82 -9.66 2.18
C HIS A 53 2.49 -9.32 3.51
N CYS A 54 2.64 -10.31 4.41
CA CYS A 54 3.29 -10.13 5.70
C CYS A 54 4.77 -9.71 5.57
N THR A 55 5.49 -10.32 4.62
CA THR A 55 6.92 -9.99 4.38
C THR A 55 7.07 -8.59 3.82
N PHE A 56 6.19 -8.18 2.90
CA PHE A 56 6.18 -6.82 2.36
C PHE A 56 5.85 -5.77 3.44
N ALA A 57 4.84 -6.05 4.28
CA ALA A 57 4.47 -5.19 5.40
C ALA A 57 5.61 -5.04 6.40
N ALA A 58 6.26 -6.16 6.80
CA ALA A 58 7.40 -6.16 7.70
C ALA A 58 8.58 -5.34 7.14
N LEU A 59 8.88 -5.48 5.84
CA LEU A 59 9.93 -4.71 5.20
C LEU A 59 9.63 -3.20 5.18
N ASN A 60 8.39 -2.81 4.92
CA ASN A 60 7.98 -1.41 4.95
C ASN A 60 8.04 -0.80 6.36
N ILE A 61 7.59 -1.52 7.39
CA ILE A 61 7.73 -1.08 8.78
C ILE A 61 9.20 -0.97 9.19
N HIS A 62 10.04 -1.92 8.77
CA HIS A 62 11.47 -1.85 9.03
C HIS A 62 12.11 -0.59 8.40
N ARG A 63 11.70 -0.22 7.18
CA ARG A 63 12.16 1.01 6.51
C ARG A 63 11.75 2.27 7.27
N VAL A 64 10.51 2.35 7.73
CA VAL A 64 10.00 3.50 8.51
C VAL A 64 10.73 3.61 9.85
N THR A 65 10.85 2.52 10.58
CA THR A 65 11.44 2.51 11.92
C THR A 65 12.97 2.46 11.94
N SER A 66 13.61 2.24 10.79
CA SER A 66 15.04 1.97 10.64
C SER A 66 15.57 0.87 11.57
N GLY A 67 14.71 -0.04 12.04
CA GLY A 67 15.03 -1.07 13.02
C GLY A 67 15.42 -0.56 14.42
N ARG A 68 15.10 0.70 14.77
CA ARG A 68 15.55 1.35 16.02
C ARG A 68 14.50 1.38 17.15
N GLN A 69 13.37 0.71 16.99
CA GLN A 69 12.25 0.74 17.92
C GLN A 69 12.19 -0.53 18.79
N PHE A 70 11.48 -0.46 19.93
CA PHE A 70 11.24 -1.62 20.79
C PHE A 70 10.60 -2.78 20.00
N TRP A 71 11.06 -4.01 20.24
CA TRP A 71 10.65 -5.19 19.47
C TRP A 71 9.13 -5.35 19.44
N LEU A 72 8.46 -5.22 20.59
CA LEU A 72 7.02 -5.37 20.72
C LEU A 72 6.27 -4.31 19.92
N LYS A 73 6.70 -3.05 19.98
CA LYS A 73 6.12 -1.97 19.19
C LYS A 73 6.22 -2.26 17.69
N THR A 74 7.39 -2.68 17.20
CA THR A 74 7.55 -2.99 15.77
C THR A 74 6.74 -4.20 15.31
N LEU A 75 6.58 -5.21 16.17
CA LEU A 75 5.74 -6.37 15.88
C LEU A 75 4.28 -5.93 15.76
N VAL A 76 3.77 -5.17 16.74
CA VAL A 76 2.39 -4.65 16.73
C VAL A 76 2.13 -3.76 15.52
N LEU A 77 3.05 -2.84 15.19
CA LEU A 77 2.96 -2.01 13.99
C LEU A 77 2.94 -2.85 12.71
N THR A 78 3.72 -3.93 12.65
CA THR A 78 3.74 -4.85 11.51
C THR A 78 2.42 -5.61 11.38
N THR A 79 1.85 -6.07 12.50
CA THR A 79 0.52 -6.69 12.54
C THR A 79 -0.56 -5.75 12.03
N PHE A 80 -0.56 -4.48 12.45
CA PHE A 80 -1.52 -3.49 11.95
C PHE A 80 -1.25 -3.09 10.50
N ALA A 81 0.00 -2.99 10.07
CA ALA A 81 0.33 -2.74 8.67
C ALA A 81 -0.14 -3.88 7.75
N ALA A 82 -0.05 -5.13 8.22
CA ALA A 82 -0.52 -6.29 7.47
C ALA A 82 -2.06 -6.45 7.50
N PHE A 83 -2.69 -6.30 8.66
CA PHE A 83 -4.09 -6.74 8.86
C PHE A 83 -5.04 -5.64 9.36
N GLY A 84 -4.53 -4.41 9.52
CA GLY A 84 -5.30 -3.29 10.03
C GLY A 84 -6.47 -2.90 9.13
N GLY A 85 -6.29 -2.97 7.80
CA GLY A 85 -7.35 -2.66 6.84
C GLY A 85 -8.56 -3.56 6.96
N SER A 86 -8.38 -4.86 6.78
CA SER A 86 -9.46 -5.84 6.90
C SER A 86 -10.07 -5.85 8.31
N THR A 87 -9.26 -5.68 9.36
CA THR A 87 -9.75 -5.59 10.74
C THR A 87 -10.65 -4.37 10.92
N LEU A 88 -10.20 -3.19 10.51
CA LEU A 88 -10.95 -1.96 10.65
C LEU A 88 -12.26 -1.98 9.84
N ALA A 89 -12.20 -2.45 8.59
CA ALA A 89 -13.40 -2.58 7.75
C ALA A 89 -14.43 -3.54 8.35
N ASN A 90 -14.00 -4.70 8.87
CA ASN A 90 -14.90 -5.64 9.54
C ASN A 90 -15.53 -5.04 10.79
N VAL A 91 -14.74 -4.41 11.67
CA VAL A 91 -15.25 -3.75 12.88
C VAL A 91 -16.30 -2.69 12.53
N LEU A 92 -16.02 -1.83 11.55
CA LEU A 92 -16.94 -0.76 11.13
C LEU A 92 -18.22 -1.30 10.48
N SER A 93 -18.17 -2.50 9.89
CA SER A 93 -19.35 -3.18 9.33
C SER A 93 -20.10 -4.06 10.34
N GLY A 94 -19.68 -4.09 11.60
CA GLY A 94 -20.25 -4.97 12.62
C GLY A 94 -20.02 -6.46 12.31
N GLN A 95 -18.86 -6.79 11.75
CA GLN A 95 -18.41 -8.15 11.46
C GLN A 95 -17.23 -8.53 12.38
N PRO A 96 -17.07 -9.83 12.71
CA PRO A 96 -15.94 -10.28 13.50
C PRO A 96 -14.63 -9.99 12.76
N ALA A 97 -13.74 -9.22 13.39
CA ALA A 97 -12.47 -8.87 12.76
C ALA A 97 -11.58 -10.11 12.59
N PRO A 98 -10.89 -10.29 11.45
CA PRO A 98 -10.05 -11.47 11.20
C PRO A 98 -9.03 -11.74 12.30
N LEU A 99 -8.42 -10.68 12.86
CA LEU A 99 -7.46 -10.76 13.97
C LEU A 99 -8.04 -11.33 15.27
N PHE A 100 -9.37 -11.36 15.43
CA PHE A 100 -10.05 -11.89 16.61
C PHE A 100 -10.78 -13.21 16.35
N THR A 101 -10.54 -13.83 15.18
CA THR A 101 -11.11 -15.14 14.82
C THR A 101 -10.06 -16.25 14.92
N VAL A 102 -10.46 -17.51 14.75
CA VAL A 102 -9.54 -18.67 14.72
C VAL A 102 -8.47 -18.53 13.61
N SER A 103 -8.78 -17.82 12.52
CA SER A 103 -7.82 -17.55 11.44
C SER A 103 -6.61 -16.71 11.91
N SER A 104 -6.75 -15.99 13.03
CA SER A 104 -5.69 -15.19 13.64
C SER A 104 -4.47 -16.02 14.00
N ASN A 105 -4.62 -17.29 14.38
CA ASN A 105 -3.48 -18.15 14.75
C ASN A 105 -2.50 -18.30 13.59
N TYR A 106 -3.01 -18.49 12.38
CA TYR A 106 -2.19 -18.55 11.17
C TYR A 106 -1.63 -17.16 10.84
N MET A 107 -2.48 -16.13 10.79
CA MET A 107 -2.08 -14.76 10.44
C MET A 107 -0.97 -14.23 11.35
N MET A 108 -1.10 -14.45 12.66
CA MET A 108 -0.13 -14.06 13.68
C MET A 108 1.19 -14.82 13.52
N SER A 109 1.14 -16.09 13.14
CA SER A 109 2.35 -16.88 12.88
C SER A 109 3.12 -16.34 11.67
N TYR A 110 2.43 -16.08 10.54
CA TYR A 110 3.07 -15.53 9.34
C TYR A 110 3.66 -14.14 9.56
N VAL A 111 2.93 -13.24 10.22
CA VAL A 111 3.43 -11.88 10.48
C VAL A 111 4.59 -11.89 11.46
N THR A 112 4.57 -12.77 12.47
CA THR A 112 5.68 -12.91 13.43
C THR A 112 6.93 -13.45 12.76
N ILE A 113 6.81 -14.48 11.90
CA ILE A 113 7.93 -15.03 11.14
C ILE A 113 8.51 -13.97 10.20
N ALA A 114 7.65 -13.30 9.41
CA ALA A 114 8.05 -12.23 8.51
C ALA A 114 8.77 -11.10 9.26
N TRP A 115 8.17 -10.63 10.36
CA TRP A 115 8.76 -9.62 11.24
C TRP A 115 10.12 -10.06 11.78
N TYR A 116 10.25 -11.30 12.25
CA TYR A 116 11.49 -11.82 12.82
C TYR A 116 12.60 -11.88 11.76
N VAL A 117 12.32 -12.49 10.61
CA VAL A 117 13.26 -12.62 9.48
C VAL A 117 13.73 -11.24 9.03
N ILE A 118 12.80 -10.31 8.81
CA ILE A 118 13.15 -8.96 8.38
C ILE A 118 13.96 -8.23 9.44
N ASN A 119 13.63 -8.28 10.73
CA ASN A 119 14.35 -7.48 11.73
C ASN A 119 15.68 -8.08 12.16
N HIS A 120 15.85 -9.40 12.12
CA HIS A 120 17.03 -10.07 12.66
C HIS A 120 18.02 -10.55 11.59
N SER A 121 17.59 -10.78 10.34
CA SER A 121 18.48 -11.23 9.26
C SER A 121 18.83 -10.13 8.26
N ARG A 122 20.07 -9.62 8.34
CA ARG A 122 20.60 -8.65 7.35
C ARG A 122 20.63 -9.23 5.94
N ALA A 123 21.00 -10.51 5.79
CA ALA A 123 21.06 -11.18 4.50
C ALA A 123 19.68 -11.29 3.86
N ALA A 124 18.66 -11.71 4.63
CA ALA A 124 17.28 -11.77 4.13
C ALA A 124 16.79 -10.39 3.69
N ARG A 125 17.06 -9.33 4.47
CA ARG A 125 16.72 -7.96 4.08
C ARG A 125 17.40 -7.53 2.78
N ALA A 126 18.69 -7.84 2.61
CA ALA A 126 19.43 -7.47 1.41
C ALA A 126 18.83 -8.15 0.16
N VAL A 127 18.52 -9.44 0.25
CA VAL A 127 17.86 -10.20 -0.84
C VAL A 127 16.47 -9.65 -1.12
N LEU A 128 15.64 -9.45 -0.09
CA LEU A 128 14.27 -8.97 -0.25
C LEU A 128 14.17 -7.49 -0.66
N SER A 129 15.23 -6.72 -0.45
CA SER A 129 15.33 -5.34 -0.93
C SER A 129 15.89 -5.23 -2.35
N PHE A 130 16.37 -6.33 -2.93
CA PHE A 130 16.76 -6.35 -4.33
C PHE A 130 15.54 -6.09 -5.21
N ARG A 131 15.61 -5.09 -6.10
CA ARG A 131 14.41 -4.52 -6.76
C ARG A 131 13.56 -5.54 -7.52
N PRO A 132 14.12 -6.50 -8.28
CA PRO A 132 13.33 -7.56 -8.90
C PRO A 132 12.57 -8.42 -7.89
N VAL A 133 13.23 -8.83 -6.80
CA VAL A 133 12.60 -9.63 -5.74
C VAL A 133 11.53 -8.82 -5.01
N LEU A 134 11.83 -7.55 -4.71
CA LEU A 134 10.90 -6.63 -4.09
C LEU A 134 9.66 -6.40 -4.97
N ALA A 135 9.82 -6.36 -6.29
CA ALA A 135 8.71 -6.19 -7.22
C ALA A 135 7.79 -7.41 -7.27
N VAL A 136 8.35 -8.63 -7.25
CA VAL A 136 7.57 -9.87 -7.11
C VAL A 136 6.84 -9.88 -5.77
N LEU A 137 7.52 -9.48 -4.69
CA LEU A 137 6.93 -9.36 -3.37
C LEU A 137 5.78 -8.34 -3.33
N ALA A 138 5.96 -7.17 -3.97
CA ALA A 138 4.94 -6.13 -4.10
C ALA A 138 3.76 -6.60 -4.95
N PHE A 139 4.00 -7.36 -6.02
CA PHE A 139 2.97 -7.98 -6.85
C PHE A 139 2.11 -8.93 -6.02
N GLY A 140 2.73 -9.87 -5.29
CA GLY A 140 2.02 -10.82 -4.43
C GLY A 140 1.26 -10.16 -3.28
N ALA A 141 1.87 -9.17 -2.62
CA ALA A 141 1.21 -8.38 -1.58
C ALA A 141 0.00 -7.60 -2.12
N THR A 142 0.13 -7.04 -3.33
CA THR A 142 -0.98 -6.34 -3.99
C THR A 142 -2.09 -7.29 -4.41
N ALA A 143 -1.77 -8.51 -4.84
CA ALA A 143 -2.77 -9.54 -5.12
C ALA A 143 -3.58 -9.90 -3.86
N ALA A 144 -2.91 -10.09 -2.72
CA ALA A 144 -3.58 -10.30 -1.43
C ALA A 144 -4.50 -9.12 -1.06
N LYS A 145 -4.00 -7.89 -1.21
CA LYS A 145 -4.75 -6.66 -0.99
C LYS A 145 -6.01 -6.59 -1.86
N VAL A 146 -5.89 -6.80 -3.17
CA VAL A 146 -7.04 -6.70 -4.09
C VAL A 146 -8.09 -7.74 -3.75
N ARG A 147 -7.69 -8.99 -3.45
CA ARG A 147 -8.65 -10.00 -3.01
C ARG A 147 -9.38 -9.64 -1.73
N SER A 148 -8.70 -9.01 -0.76
CA SER A 148 -9.33 -8.48 0.45
C SER A 148 -10.41 -7.45 0.10
N ILE A 149 -10.12 -6.50 -0.81
CA ILE A 149 -11.07 -5.48 -1.27
C ILE A 149 -12.29 -6.14 -1.93
N LEU A 150 -12.06 -7.03 -2.90
CA LEU A 150 -13.12 -7.65 -3.70
C LEU A 150 -14.00 -8.57 -2.84
N SER A 151 -13.38 -9.43 -2.01
CA SER A 151 -14.10 -10.33 -1.11
C SER A 151 -14.89 -9.57 -0.06
N PHE A 152 -14.35 -8.47 0.48
CA PHE A 152 -15.08 -7.64 1.43
C PHE A 152 -16.28 -6.97 0.75
N MET A 153 -16.09 -6.43 -0.47
CA MET A 153 -17.18 -5.80 -1.22
C MET A 153 -18.32 -6.78 -1.48
N ASP A 154 -18.00 -7.98 -1.98
CA ASP A 154 -19.01 -9.00 -2.27
C ASP A 154 -19.80 -9.40 -1.02
N GLY A 155 -19.11 -9.60 0.11
CA GLY A 155 -19.77 -9.90 1.38
C GLY A 155 -20.59 -8.73 1.92
N PHE A 156 -20.13 -7.49 1.72
CA PHE A 156 -20.81 -6.29 2.19
C PHE A 156 -22.08 -6.01 1.40
N VAL A 157 -22.04 -6.10 0.07
CA VAL A 157 -23.19 -5.84 -0.82
C VAL A 157 -24.32 -6.82 -0.57
N VAL A 158 -24.02 -8.09 -0.26
CA VAL A 158 -25.04 -9.08 0.11
C VAL A 158 -25.79 -8.67 1.39
N ARG A 159 -25.11 -8.02 2.33
CA ARG A 159 -25.69 -7.61 3.62
C ARG A 159 -26.37 -6.25 3.57
N PHE A 160 -25.84 -5.33 2.77
CA PHE A 160 -26.30 -3.94 2.67
C PHE A 160 -26.36 -3.50 1.20
N PRO A 161 -27.34 -4.02 0.42
CA PRO A 161 -27.42 -3.76 -1.02
C PRO A 161 -27.60 -2.26 -1.35
N ASP A 162 -28.32 -1.53 -0.51
CA ASP A 162 -28.61 -0.11 -0.74
C ASP A 162 -27.44 0.83 -0.34
N ALA A 163 -26.44 0.30 0.38
CA ALA A 163 -25.35 1.08 0.94
C ALA A 163 -24.15 1.18 -0.03
N VAL A 164 -24.39 1.68 -1.25
CA VAL A 164 -23.39 1.79 -2.34
C VAL A 164 -22.09 2.45 -1.89
N LEU A 165 -22.19 3.63 -1.28
CA LEU A 165 -21.04 4.38 -0.79
C LEU A 165 -20.32 3.63 0.34
N GLY A 166 -21.08 2.96 1.22
CA GLY A 166 -20.54 2.12 2.29
C GLY A 166 -19.71 0.96 1.74
N ALA A 167 -20.20 0.29 0.69
CA ALA A 167 -19.50 -0.80 0.02
C ALA A 167 -18.15 -0.33 -0.53
N VAL A 168 -18.12 0.79 -1.27
CA VAL A 168 -16.90 1.34 -1.83
C VAL A 168 -15.92 1.79 -0.74
N VAL A 169 -16.40 2.55 0.25
CA VAL A 169 -15.55 3.14 1.29
C VAL A 169 -14.93 2.08 2.18
N LEU A 170 -15.74 1.12 2.67
CA LEU A 170 -15.24 0.08 3.56
C LEU A 170 -14.40 -0.97 2.83
N SER A 171 -14.67 -1.25 1.56
CA SER A 171 -13.81 -2.12 0.75
C SER A 171 -12.47 -1.45 0.44
N GLY A 172 -12.47 -0.16 0.10
CA GLY A 172 -11.24 0.62 -0.05
C GLY A 172 -10.41 0.62 1.25
N LEU A 173 -11.07 0.78 2.40
CA LEU A 173 -10.44 0.68 3.71
C LEU A 173 -9.90 -0.72 4.03
N ALA A 174 -10.60 -1.78 3.62
CA ALA A 174 -10.14 -3.16 3.76
C ALA A 174 -8.80 -3.41 3.05
N GLY A 175 -8.57 -2.69 1.94
CA GLY A 175 -7.32 -2.74 1.19
C GLY A 175 -6.22 -1.77 1.64
N SER A 176 -6.57 -0.63 2.26
CA SER A 176 -5.61 0.43 2.57
C SER A 176 -5.37 0.70 4.06
N GLY A 177 -6.15 0.14 4.98
CA GLY A 177 -6.08 0.56 6.38
C GLY A 177 -4.74 0.27 7.07
N GLY A 178 -3.92 -0.65 6.55
CA GLY A 178 -2.53 -0.79 7.00
C GLY A 178 -1.67 0.46 6.80
N ALA A 179 -1.92 1.23 5.74
CA ALA A 179 -1.24 2.50 5.47
C ALA A 179 -1.58 3.56 6.53
N LEU A 180 -2.83 3.58 7.02
CA LEU A 180 -3.24 4.50 8.08
C LEU A 180 -2.40 4.31 9.36
N PHE A 181 -2.14 3.06 9.74
CA PHE A 181 -1.29 2.76 10.90
C PHE A 181 0.17 3.15 10.68
N VAL A 182 0.69 3.00 9.46
CA VAL A 182 2.03 3.51 9.11
C VAL A 182 2.08 5.03 9.25
N THR A 183 1.05 5.74 8.79
CA THR A 183 0.96 7.19 8.87
C THR A 183 0.82 7.67 10.31
N LEU A 184 0.05 6.97 11.16
CA LEU A 184 0.01 7.25 12.59
C LEU A 184 1.39 7.12 13.23
N GLU A 185 2.16 6.08 12.89
CA GLU A 185 3.52 5.95 13.40
C GLU A 185 4.44 7.08 12.91
N LYS A 186 4.33 7.51 11.65
CA LYS A 186 5.07 8.67 11.15
C LYS A 186 4.71 9.94 11.91
N ILE A 187 3.43 10.19 12.19
CA ILE A 187 3.00 11.33 13.01
C ILE A 187 3.60 11.26 14.42
N VAL A 188 3.70 10.06 15.01
CA VAL A 188 4.33 9.86 16.33
C VAL A 188 5.85 10.13 16.26
N GLN A 189 6.52 9.78 15.17
CA GLN A 189 7.97 9.95 15.01
C GLN A 189 8.37 11.38 14.60
N ASP A 190 7.69 11.96 13.62
CA ASP A 190 8.04 13.22 12.97
C ASP A 190 7.16 14.39 13.45
N GLY A 191 6.16 14.13 14.30
CA GLY A 191 5.24 15.11 14.85
C GLY A 191 4.11 15.53 13.89
N LEU A 192 3.40 16.59 14.28
CA LEU A 192 2.20 17.11 13.58
C LEU A 192 2.49 17.70 12.19
N GLN A 193 3.77 17.79 11.77
CA GLN A 193 4.13 18.25 10.43
C GLN A 193 3.92 17.17 9.35
N THR A 194 3.65 15.93 9.75
CA THR A 194 3.36 14.83 8.83
C THR A 194 1.95 14.99 8.26
N SER A 195 1.83 14.94 6.93
CA SER A 195 0.52 14.91 6.27
C SER A 195 -0.19 13.58 6.56
N SER A 196 -1.47 13.62 6.90
CA SER A 196 -2.27 12.42 7.05
C SER A 196 -2.63 11.83 5.68
N ASP A 197 -2.85 10.52 5.60
CA ASP A 197 -3.35 9.88 4.37
C ASP A 197 -4.75 10.38 4.00
N PHE A 198 -5.48 10.98 4.94
CA PHE A 198 -6.76 11.62 4.64
C PHE A 198 -6.60 12.98 3.96
N SER A 199 -5.53 13.74 4.26
CA SER A 199 -5.28 15.03 3.62
C SER A 199 -4.46 14.90 2.33
N ASN A 200 -3.51 13.97 2.30
CA ASN A 200 -2.69 13.69 1.13
C ASN A 200 -2.56 12.17 0.92
N PRO A 201 -3.56 11.52 0.31
CA PRO A 201 -3.60 10.07 0.24
C PRO A 201 -2.44 9.51 -0.57
N GLY A 202 -1.67 8.61 0.05
CA GLY A 202 -0.63 7.85 -0.65
C GLY A 202 -1.20 6.91 -1.72
N TRP A 203 -0.32 6.40 -2.58
CA TRP A 203 -0.71 5.47 -3.65
C TRP A 203 -1.46 4.23 -3.12
N SER A 204 -1.05 3.68 -1.98
CA SER A 204 -1.72 2.52 -1.38
C SER A 204 -3.19 2.80 -1.06
N PHE A 205 -3.49 4.02 -0.59
CA PHE A 205 -4.84 4.49 -0.31
C PHE A 205 -5.62 4.71 -1.62
N LYS A 206 -5.09 5.54 -2.52
CA LYS A 206 -5.72 5.86 -3.81
C LYS A 206 -6.07 4.61 -4.62
N SER A 207 -5.12 3.69 -4.77
CA SER A 207 -5.32 2.45 -5.53
C SER A 207 -6.37 1.52 -4.93
N ALA A 208 -6.50 1.47 -3.60
CA ALA A 208 -7.50 0.63 -2.96
C ALA A 208 -8.93 1.14 -3.22
N TYR A 209 -9.15 2.44 -3.05
CA TYR A 209 -10.43 3.06 -3.35
C TYR A 209 -10.74 3.03 -4.86
N LEU A 210 -9.74 3.23 -5.71
CA LEU A 210 -9.90 3.08 -7.16
C LEU A 210 -10.36 1.67 -7.53
N ALA A 211 -9.71 0.63 -7.01
CA ALA A 211 -10.13 -0.75 -7.27
C ALA A 211 -11.54 -1.02 -6.78
N ALA A 212 -11.90 -0.55 -5.58
CA ALA A 212 -13.25 -0.67 -5.05
C ALA A 212 -14.27 0.01 -5.97
N CYS A 213 -14.01 1.26 -6.40
CA CYS A 213 -14.88 2.01 -7.31
C CYS A 213 -15.03 1.31 -8.67
N VAL A 214 -13.91 0.95 -9.31
CA VAL A 214 -13.91 0.32 -10.63
C VAL A 214 -14.63 -1.04 -10.58
N TYR A 215 -14.36 -1.85 -9.56
CA TYR A 215 -15.02 -3.13 -9.39
C TYR A 215 -16.53 -2.97 -9.17
N TYR A 216 -16.95 -2.06 -8.28
CA TYR A 216 -18.37 -1.80 -8.03
C TYR A 216 -19.07 -1.33 -9.31
N VAL A 217 -18.49 -0.37 -10.03
CA VAL A 217 -19.08 0.19 -11.25
C VAL A 217 -19.16 -0.83 -12.37
N ALA A 218 -18.10 -1.61 -12.59
CA ALA A 218 -18.04 -2.56 -13.70
C ALA A 218 -18.89 -3.82 -13.47
N THR A 219 -19.13 -4.21 -12.22
CA THR A 219 -19.97 -5.38 -11.88
C THR A 219 -21.42 -5.02 -11.59
N ASP A 220 -21.71 -3.75 -11.25
CA ASP A 220 -23.01 -3.22 -10.86
C ASP A 220 -23.87 -4.23 -10.07
N PRO A 221 -23.37 -4.72 -8.91
CA PRO A 221 -23.90 -5.95 -8.29
C PRO A 221 -25.35 -5.82 -7.80
N VAL A 222 -25.89 -4.60 -7.73
CA VAL A 222 -27.25 -4.29 -7.28
C VAL A 222 -28.09 -3.69 -8.43
N GLY A 223 -27.51 -3.47 -9.61
CA GLY A 223 -28.20 -2.79 -10.71
C GLY A 223 -28.42 -1.29 -10.46
N TRP A 224 -27.67 -0.67 -9.54
CA TRP A 224 -27.86 0.72 -9.16
C TRP A 224 -27.49 1.65 -10.32
N ILE A 225 -26.43 1.32 -11.06
CA ILE A 225 -26.00 2.11 -12.23
C ILE A 225 -26.97 1.89 -13.38
N ALA A 226 -27.40 0.65 -13.61
CA ALA A 226 -28.45 0.36 -14.58
C ALA A 226 -29.73 1.15 -14.34
N ALA A 227 -30.12 1.35 -13.09
CA ALA A 227 -31.30 2.12 -12.74
C ALA A 227 -31.15 3.64 -12.99
N HIS A 228 -29.98 4.23 -12.72
CA HIS A 228 -29.79 5.70 -12.76
C HIS A 228 -29.12 6.21 -14.04
N ALA A 229 -28.35 5.37 -14.71
CA ALA A 229 -27.58 5.71 -15.92
C ALA A 229 -27.60 4.53 -16.92
N PRO A 230 -28.76 4.19 -17.51
CA PRO A 230 -28.92 3.04 -18.38
C PRO A 230 -28.09 3.11 -19.67
N PHE A 231 -27.63 4.30 -20.07
CA PHE A 231 -26.73 4.50 -21.20
C PHE A 231 -25.25 4.20 -20.86
N ALA A 232 -24.93 4.02 -19.58
CA ALA A 232 -23.58 3.79 -19.08
C ALA A 232 -23.32 2.32 -18.67
N THR A 233 -24.29 1.42 -18.85
CA THR A 233 -24.16 0.03 -18.45
C THR A 233 -23.43 -0.79 -19.50
N VAL A 234 -22.17 -1.09 -19.21
CA VAL A 234 -21.47 -2.23 -19.80
C VAL A 234 -21.28 -3.23 -18.67
N THR A 235 -22.14 -4.25 -18.62
CA THR A 235 -22.00 -5.32 -17.62
C THR A 235 -20.92 -6.28 -18.11
N PHE A 236 -19.77 -6.21 -17.47
CA PHE A 236 -18.70 -7.15 -17.69
C PHE A 236 -18.90 -8.39 -16.83
N ASP A 237 -18.39 -9.53 -17.29
CA ASP A 237 -18.36 -10.72 -16.44
C ASP A 237 -17.59 -10.44 -15.14
N LYS A 238 -18.14 -10.89 -14.02
CA LYS A 238 -17.62 -10.57 -12.69
C LYS A 238 -16.19 -11.05 -12.54
N GLU A 239 -15.87 -12.26 -13.03
CA GLU A 239 -14.52 -12.79 -12.92
C GLU A 239 -13.53 -12.02 -13.79
N GLU A 240 -13.93 -11.63 -15.00
CA GLU A 240 -13.11 -10.79 -15.87
C GLU A 240 -12.78 -9.44 -15.23
N VAL A 241 -13.76 -8.79 -14.57
CA VAL A 241 -13.48 -7.54 -13.84
C VAL A 241 -12.51 -7.79 -12.69
N ARG A 242 -12.72 -8.86 -11.90
CA ARG A 242 -11.79 -9.21 -10.80
C ARG A 242 -10.38 -9.43 -11.32
N PHE A 243 -10.24 -10.15 -12.43
CA PHE A 243 -8.95 -10.41 -13.07
C PHE A 243 -8.31 -9.11 -13.56
N ALA A 244 -9.04 -8.29 -14.31
CA ALA A 244 -8.54 -7.04 -14.88
C ALA A 244 -8.09 -6.05 -13.81
N VAL A 245 -8.90 -5.84 -12.76
CA VAL A 245 -8.55 -4.95 -11.62
C VAL A 245 -7.33 -5.47 -10.88
N SER A 246 -7.27 -6.79 -10.63
CA SER A 246 -6.12 -7.41 -9.95
C SER A 246 -4.85 -7.28 -10.78
N LEU A 247 -4.91 -7.59 -12.07
CA LEU A 247 -3.77 -7.53 -12.97
C LEU A 247 -3.25 -6.10 -13.09
N ALA A 248 -4.14 -5.12 -13.30
CA ALA A 248 -3.76 -3.71 -13.43
C ALA A 248 -3.06 -3.20 -12.17
N LEU A 249 -3.59 -3.49 -10.98
CA LEU A 249 -2.96 -3.03 -9.74
C LEU A 249 -1.66 -3.77 -9.41
N CYS A 250 -1.62 -5.09 -9.60
CA CYS A 250 -0.42 -5.86 -9.29
C CYS A 250 0.75 -5.51 -10.24
N THR A 251 0.46 -5.35 -11.54
CA THR A 251 1.46 -4.90 -12.51
C THR A 251 1.94 -3.50 -12.20
N HIS A 252 1.04 -2.57 -11.88
CA HIS A 252 1.42 -1.22 -11.48
C HIS A 252 2.34 -1.23 -10.25
N ALA A 253 1.97 -1.97 -9.19
CA ALA A 253 2.79 -2.08 -7.97
C ALA A 253 4.18 -2.68 -8.26
N ALA A 254 4.26 -3.69 -9.13
CA ALA A 254 5.52 -4.28 -9.55
C ALA A 254 6.37 -3.29 -10.34
N PHE A 255 5.79 -2.57 -11.30
CA PHE A 255 6.51 -1.58 -12.11
C PHE A 255 7.00 -0.39 -11.28
N ASP A 256 6.14 0.14 -10.41
CA ASP A 256 6.51 1.21 -9.47
C ASP A 256 7.70 0.80 -8.61
N THR A 257 7.70 -0.44 -8.13
CA THR A 257 8.78 -1.02 -7.33
C THR A 257 10.07 -1.23 -8.14
N LEU A 258 9.96 -1.73 -9.38
CA LEU A 258 11.10 -1.95 -10.27
C LEU A 258 11.79 -0.64 -10.61
N TYR A 259 11.04 0.34 -11.12
CA TYR A 259 11.60 1.62 -11.59
C TYR A 259 11.84 2.63 -10.47
N GLY A 260 11.17 2.47 -9.32
CA GLY A 260 11.30 3.37 -8.17
C GLY A 260 10.90 4.80 -8.50
N ARG A 261 10.03 4.94 -9.51
CA ARG A 261 9.40 6.18 -9.91
C ARG A 261 7.91 5.98 -9.72
N HIS A 262 7.34 6.76 -8.82
CA HIS A 262 5.90 6.81 -8.61
C HIS A 262 5.21 7.37 -9.85
N VAL A 263 4.68 6.46 -10.67
CA VAL A 263 3.76 6.80 -11.74
C VAL A 263 2.38 6.86 -11.14
N ASN A 264 1.76 8.05 -11.10
CA ASN A 264 0.37 8.19 -10.67
C ASN A 264 -0.57 8.04 -11.89
N PRO A 265 -1.19 6.86 -12.13
CA PRO A 265 -2.12 6.69 -13.25
C PRO A 265 -3.39 7.53 -13.07
N LEU A 266 -3.68 7.98 -11.85
CA LEU A 266 -4.82 8.84 -11.54
C LEU A 266 -4.54 10.32 -11.73
N TYR A 267 -3.34 10.70 -12.18
CA TYR A 267 -3.00 12.11 -12.34
C TYR A 267 -4.03 12.87 -13.19
N LEU A 268 -4.48 12.28 -14.30
CA LEU A 268 -5.47 12.90 -15.17
C LEU A 268 -6.85 13.01 -14.50
N VAL A 269 -7.28 11.99 -13.78
CA VAL A 269 -8.55 12.01 -13.03
C VAL A 269 -8.49 13.08 -11.92
N GLU A 270 -7.36 13.19 -11.23
CA GLU A 270 -7.13 14.22 -10.21
C GLU A 270 -7.14 15.63 -10.79
N GLU A 271 -6.51 15.85 -11.95
CA GLU A 271 -6.58 17.15 -12.65
C GLU A 271 -8.02 17.51 -13.03
N VAL A 272 -8.78 16.56 -13.59
CA VAL A 272 -10.18 16.79 -13.95
C VAL A 272 -11.04 17.08 -12.72
N LEU A 273 -10.89 16.31 -11.64
CA LEU A 273 -11.62 16.55 -10.39
C LEU A 273 -11.25 17.89 -9.75
N CYS A 274 -9.97 18.27 -9.74
CA CYS A 274 -9.54 19.57 -9.26
C CYS A 274 -10.12 20.71 -10.12
N ALA A 275 -10.16 20.54 -11.43
CA ALA A 275 -10.77 21.51 -12.34
C ALA A 275 -12.29 21.64 -12.13
N LEU A 276 -13.00 20.53 -11.92
CA LEU A 276 -14.46 20.52 -11.70
C LEU A 276 -14.86 21.04 -10.32
N THR A 277 -14.10 20.70 -9.27
CA THR A 277 -14.45 21.05 -7.89
C THR A 277 -13.88 22.39 -7.44
N GLY A 278 -12.89 22.92 -8.17
CA GLY A 278 -12.14 24.12 -7.75
C GLY A 278 -11.22 23.89 -6.54
N VAL A 279 -11.12 22.66 -6.04
CA VAL A 279 -10.24 22.31 -4.92
C VAL A 279 -8.79 22.30 -5.42
N ARG A 280 -7.98 23.27 -4.98
CA ARG A 280 -6.57 23.35 -5.33
C ARG A 280 -5.83 22.10 -4.85
N LYS A 281 -4.98 21.54 -5.71
CA LYS A 281 -4.05 20.49 -5.30
C LYS A 281 -3.17 21.02 -4.16
N PRO A 282 -3.01 20.28 -3.05
CA PRO A 282 -2.01 20.64 -2.07
C PRO A 282 -0.67 20.72 -2.79
N ILE A 283 0.02 21.85 -2.66
CA ILE A 283 1.36 22.02 -3.22
C ILE A 283 2.21 20.96 -2.55
N MET A 284 2.59 19.92 -3.29
CA MET A 284 3.56 18.95 -2.80
C MET A 284 4.87 19.70 -2.67
N VAL A 285 5.15 20.19 -1.47
CA VAL A 285 6.51 20.53 -1.09
C VAL A 285 7.24 19.20 -1.15
N GLU A 286 8.00 19.00 -2.22
CA GLU A 286 8.83 17.81 -2.40
C GLU A 286 9.71 17.69 -1.16
N GLN A 287 9.31 16.81 -0.24
CA GLN A 287 10.07 16.57 0.97
C GLN A 287 11.37 15.90 0.50
N VAL A 288 12.43 16.70 0.42
CA VAL A 288 13.78 16.22 0.16
C VAL A 288 14.02 15.06 1.13
N PRO A 289 14.27 13.83 0.65
CA PRO A 289 14.37 12.66 1.52
C PRO A 289 15.46 12.89 2.58
N THR A 290 15.05 13.03 3.84
CA THR A 290 15.95 13.26 4.97
C THR A 290 16.97 12.11 5.14
N SER A 291 16.70 10.96 4.52
CA SER A 291 17.63 9.82 4.45
C SER A 291 18.92 10.13 3.71
N LEU A 292 18.94 11.04 2.73
CA LEU A 292 20.15 11.46 2.02
C LEU A 292 21.01 12.46 2.82
N ILE A 293 20.46 13.09 3.85
CA ILE A 293 21.19 14.07 4.67
C ILE A 293 21.89 13.38 5.86
N SER A 294 21.50 12.14 6.21
CA SER A 294 21.97 11.47 7.43
C SER A 294 23.15 10.49 7.25
N SER A 295 23.46 10.07 6.02
CA SER A 295 24.60 9.17 5.76
C SER A 295 25.95 9.90 5.74
N ASP A 296 26.02 11.12 5.19
CA ASP A 296 27.30 11.84 5.08
C ASP A 296 27.72 12.56 6.37
N ARG A 297 26.81 12.79 7.32
CA ARG A 297 27.13 13.53 8.54
C ARG A 297 27.74 12.70 9.67
N LYS A 298 27.67 11.36 9.61
CA LYS A 298 28.19 10.51 10.70
C LYS A 298 29.56 9.89 10.42
N GLU A 299 30.08 9.96 9.19
CA GLU A 299 31.42 9.43 8.89
C GLU A 299 32.55 10.46 9.11
N TYR A 300 32.25 11.76 9.18
CA TYR A 300 33.25 12.81 9.44
C TYR A 300 33.36 13.29 10.90
N ALA A 301 32.48 12.84 11.81
CA ALA A 301 32.51 13.27 13.22
C ALA A 301 33.26 12.30 14.17
N GLY A 302 33.88 11.23 13.64
CA GLY A 302 34.47 10.15 14.44
C GLY A 302 36.00 10.16 14.58
N LYS A 303 36.73 11.22 14.19
CA LYS A 303 38.20 11.17 14.18
C LYS A 303 38.89 12.53 14.41
N LYS A 304 38.61 13.16 15.54
CA LYS A 304 39.37 14.24 16.24
C LYS A 304 38.58 14.48 17.52
N ASP A 305 38.95 14.02 18.70
CA ASP A 305 40.14 14.44 19.43
C ASP A 305 40.56 13.37 20.46
N GLY A 306 41.60 12.62 20.12
CA GLY A 306 42.46 11.95 21.10
C GLY A 306 43.60 12.90 21.43
N GLY A 307 43.35 13.88 22.30
CA GLY A 307 44.31 14.94 22.63
C GLY A 307 44.25 15.34 24.09
N ALA A 308 44.89 14.52 24.92
CA ALA A 308 45.49 14.86 26.21
C ALA A 308 44.92 16.05 27.00
N ARG A 309 44.17 15.77 28.08
CA ARG A 309 44.17 16.66 29.24
C ARG A 309 44.29 15.86 30.55
N LYS A 310 45.54 15.73 30.98
CA LYS A 310 45.93 15.38 32.35
C LYS A 310 45.53 16.51 33.31
N GLY A 311 44.99 16.14 34.47
CA GLY A 311 45.40 16.72 35.76
C GLY A 311 44.44 17.67 36.49
N LYS A 312 44.36 17.43 37.81
CA LYS A 312 43.72 18.17 38.94
C LYS A 312 42.23 17.89 39.13
N GLN A 313 41.76 17.08 40.08
CA GLN A 313 42.06 16.94 41.53
C GLN A 313 41.75 18.21 42.35
N GLY A 314 40.81 18.07 43.31
CA GLY A 314 40.34 19.08 44.26
C GLY A 314 38.81 19.03 44.40
N GLU A 315 38.25 18.16 45.25
CA GLU A 315 37.87 18.46 46.63
C GLU A 315 36.99 19.71 46.78
N GLY A 316 35.76 19.52 47.28
CA GLY A 316 34.82 20.62 47.51
C GLY A 316 33.47 20.20 48.06
N LEU A 317 33.46 19.52 49.21
CA LEU A 317 32.32 19.44 50.12
C LEU A 317 31.81 20.85 50.48
N ARG A 318 30.50 21.11 50.29
CA ARG A 318 29.65 22.01 51.12
C ARG A 318 28.22 21.95 50.58
N SER A 319 27.31 21.23 51.24
CA SER A 319 26.43 21.77 52.29
C SER A 319 25.66 23.01 51.85
N ARG A 320 24.37 22.84 51.54
CA ARG A 320 23.37 23.89 51.78
C ARG A 320 22.01 23.26 52.11
N LYS A 321 21.81 23.08 53.41
CA LYS A 321 20.51 23.07 54.07
C LYS A 321 19.87 24.46 54.01
N ASP A 322 18.55 24.45 54.07
CA ASP A 322 17.62 25.47 54.55
C ASP A 322 17.41 26.75 53.73
N LYS A 323 16.16 26.90 53.25
CA LYS A 323 15.27 27.96 53.74
C LYS A 323 13.80 27.64 53.42
N ALA A 324 13.03 27.46 54.49
CA ALA A 324 11.59 27.68 54.53
C ALA A 324 11.30 29.19 54.66
N ARG A 325 10.22 29.66 54.01
CA ARG A 325 9.16 30.57 54.53
C ARG A 325 8.41 31.23 53.35
N VAL A 326 7.10 31.00 53.27
CA VAL A 326 6.01 31.96 53.59
C VAL A 326 5.95 33.11 52.58
N HIS A 327 5.04 33.00 51.63
CA HIS A 327 3.81 33.80 51.57
C HIS A 327 2.74 33.07 50.76
#